data_AF-A0A935VDE2-F1
#
_entry.id   AF-A0A935VDE2-F1
#
_cell.length_a   1.000
_cell.length_b   1.000
_cell.length_c   1.000
_cell.angle_alpha   90.00
_cell.angle_beta   90.00
_cell.angle_gamma   90.00
#
_symmetry.space_group_name_H-M   'P 1'
#
loop_
_entity.id
_entity.type
_entity.pdbx_description
1 polymer ?
#
loop_
_entity_poly.entity_id
_entity_poly.type
_entity_poly.pdbx_seq_one_letter_code
_entity_poly.pdbx_strand_id
1 'polypeptide(L)'
;MGLLPANIQHGSEAVNDQNELAYQYLSKKTSGTLTFTAPEKEGNYDFRMHDTDNNGKEVASVAFSVIPKQQGPGLTLNKTEFLPGEDIVVSFTGFSGNAKDWISIAAAGSADNTYITFKFLEGKKSGSITLPAQSAGSYEVRGYFNNEYTVRVKTTFKVVPPDVIAEVVCTKSGFAPGEDIIIDFSGFPGNAKDWIAIAKAGTADNSYITFKFLEGKTSGTITIPGQVAGNYEIRGYFNNEYTVRSRCQINISKSSNIDLTGLWADDKGSTYKIRQTGNDIYWFMDDFMIRTQIFVGKIDNNRIIGEWVDLPYSEKLLKGNAEYKIYDNNRIICDKSDPNMGVQYITREMQ
;
A
#
# COMPACT_ATOMS: atom_id res chain seq x y z
N MET A 1 -17.21 -18.27 -42.10
CA MET A 1 -16.08 -18.66 -41.24
C MET A 1 -16.06 -20.17 -41.22
N GLY A 2 -14.94 -20.76 -41.63
CA GLY A 2 -14.75 -22.20 -41.72
C GLY A 2 -13.80 -22.71 -40.66
N LEU A 3 -13.93 -23.99 -40.31
CA LEU A 3 -13.04 -24.78 -39.47
C LEU A 3 -12.24 -25.73 -40.38
N LEU A 4 -10.92 -25.64 -40.37
CA LEU A 4 -10.05 -26.36 -41.31
C LEU A 4 -8.86 -27.02 -40.60
N PRO A 5 -8.31 -28.12 -41.14
CA PRO A 5 -6.99 -28.59 -40.74
C PRO A 5 -5.91 -27.53 -41.02
N ALA A 6 -4.96 -27.35 -40.10
CA ALA A 6 -3.96 -26.27 -40.19
C ALA A 6 -2.94 -26.46 -41.33
N ASN A 7 -2.85 -27.66 -41.92
CA ASN A 7 -1.97 -27.94 -43.06
C ASN A 7 -2.56 -27.49 -44.41
N ILE A 8 -3.80 -27.01 -44.45
CA ILE A 8 -4.40 -26.44 -45.66
C ILE A 8 -3.82 -25.05 -45.90
N GLN A 9 -3.44 -24.74 -47.15
CA GLN A 9 -2.85 -23.43 -47.48
C GLN A 9 -3.82 -22.28 -47.18
N HIS A 10 -3.33 -21.21 -46.57
CA HIS A 10 -4.11 -20.00 -46.29
C HIS A 10 -4.41 -19.18 -47.55
N GLY A 11 -5.42 -18.31 -47.45
CA GLY A 11 -5.67 -17.22 -48.38
C GLY A 11 -6.79 -17.43 -49.41
N SER A 12 -6.83 -18.58 -50.08
CA SER A 12 -7.86 -18.86 -51.10
C SER A 12 -9.12 -19.44 -50.46
N GLU A 13 -10.24 -18.74 -50.62
CA GLU A 13 -11.53 -19.22 -50.13
C GLU A 13 -11.98 -20.52 -50.82
N ALA A 14 -11.89 -20.60 -52.15
CA ALA A 14 -12.17 -21.85 -52.87
C ALA A 14 -11.33 -23.07 -52.42
N VAL A 15 -10.07 -22.85 -51.99
CA VAL A 15 -9.25 -23.92 -51.40
C VAL A 15 -9.75 -24.28 -50.00
N ASN A 16 -10.17 -23.29 -49.21
CA ASN A 16 -10.71 -23.50 -47.88
C ASN A 16 -12.06 -24.26 -47.93
N ASP A 17 -12.98 -23.91 -48.82
CA ASP A 17 -14.29 -24.57 -48.97
C ASP A 17 -14.17 -26.04 -49.37
N GLN A 18 -13.14 -26.39 -50.12
CA GLN A 18 -12.87 -27.79 -50.49
C GLN A 18 -12.37 -28.65 -49.32
N ASN A 19 -11.90 -28.02 -48.24
CA ASN A 19 -11.20 -28.69 -47.12
C ASN A 19 -11.81 -28.38 -45.75
N GLU A 20 -12.93 -27.66 -45.69
CA GLU A 20 -13.56 -27.32 -44.43
C GLU A 20 -14.29 -28.49 -43.79
N LEU A 21 -14.21 -28.56 -42.47
CA LEU A 21 -14.87 -29.57 -41.65
C LEU A 21 -16.25 -29.07 -41.18
N ALA A 22 -16.39 -27.77 -41.02
CA ALA A 22 -17.64 -27.10 -40.65
C ALA A 22 -17.54 -25.61 -40.97
N TYR A 23 -18.67 -24.97 -41.28
CA TYR A 23 -18.72 -23.55 -41.55
C TYR A 23 -19.98 -22.90 -40.97
N GLN A 24 -19.88 -21.60 -40.68
CA GLN A 24 -21.01 -20.75 -40.33
C GLN A 24 -20.86 -19.36 -40.94
N TYR A 25 -21.97 -18.82 -41.44
CA TYR A 25 -22.06 -17.44 -41.88
C TYR A 25 -22.25 -16.49 -40.69
N LEU A 26 -21.69 -15.29 -40.80
CA LEU A 26 -21.94 -14.23 -39.84
C LEU A 26 -23.36 -13.64 -39.98
N SER A 27 -24.04 -13.88 -41.11
CA SER A 27 -25.40 -13.42 -41.38
C SER A 27 -25.59 -11.92 -41.10
N LYS A 28 -24.64 -11.09 -41.56
CA LYS A 28 -24.56 -9.62 -41.36
C LYS A 28 -24.34 -9.16 -39.91
N LYS A 29 -24.12 -10.06 -38.95
CA LYS A 29 -23.75 -9.69 -37.58
C LYS A 29 -22.31 -9.21 -37.54
N THR A 30 -22.09 -8.10 -36.86
CA THR A 30 -20.74 -7.52 -36.63
C THR A 30 -20.15 -7.94 -35.27
N SER A 31 -20.93 -8.60 -34.41
CA SER A 31 -20.48 -9.20 -33.14
C SER A 31 -21.38 -10.38 -32.74
N GLY A 32 -20.85 -11.31 -31.93
CA GLY A 32 -21.60 -12.46 -31.44
C GLY A 32 -20.72 -13.65 -31.07
N THR A 33 -21.35 -14.80 -30.84
CA THR A 33 -20.69 -16.09 -30.58
C THR A 33 -21.11 -17.09 -31.65
N LEU A 34 -20.13 -17.80 -32.23
CA LEU A 34 -20.34 -18.96 -33.09
C LEU A 34 -19.96 -20.22 -32.32
N THR A 35 -20.71 -21.30 -32.50
CA THR A 35 -20.47 -22.57 -31.79
C THR A 35 -20.12 -23.66 -32.79
N PHE A 36 -18.93 -24.24 -32.69
CA PHE A 36 -18.47 -25.34 -33.52
C PHE A 36 -18.23 -26.59 -32.66
N THR A 37 -18.39 -27.77 -33.26
CA THR A 37 -17.97 -29.03 -32.63
C THR A 37 -16.49 -29.25 -32.94
N ALA A 38 -15.69 -29.58 -31.93
CA ALA A 38 -14.28 -29.88 -32.13
C ALA A 38 -14.11 -31.12 -33.03
N PRO A 39 -13.14 -31.13 -33.96
CA PRO A 39 -12.82 -32.30 -34.76
C PRO A 39 -12.56 -33.55 -33.90
N GLU A 40 -12.96 -34.73 -34.38
CA GLU A 40 -12.75 -35.99 -33.65
C GLU A 40 -11.28 -36.42 -33.64
N LYS A 41 -10.54 -36.04 -34.69
CA LYS A 41 -9.14 -36.37 -34.85
C LYS A 41 -8.27 -35.32 -34.16
N GLU A 42 -7.24 -35.79 -33.48
CA GLU A 42 -6.21 -34.95 -32.90
C GLU A 42 -5.39 -34.26 -33.99
N GLY A 43 -4.95 -33.04 -33.72
CA GLY A 43 -4.14 -32.28 -34.66
C GLY A 43 -4.29 -30.78 -34.50
N ASN A 44 -3.65 -30.03 -35.40
CA ASN A 44 -3.75 -28.58 -35.46
C ASN A 44 -4.81 -28.19 -36.49
N TYR A 45 -5.60 -27.18 -36.14
CA TYR A 45 -6.73 -26.69 -36.90
C TYR A 45 -6.76 -25.17 -36.85
N ASP A 46 -7.45 -24.55 -37.81
CA ASP A 46 -7.70 -23.12 -37.86
C ASP A 46 -9.20 -22.85 -37.96
N PHE A 47 -9.66 -21.80 -37.27
CA PHE A 47 -10.82 -21.06 -37.76
C PHE A 47 -10.35 -20.00 -38.74
N ARG A 48 -10.93 -19.95 -39.94
CA ARG A 48 -10.60 -18.97 -40.99
C ARG A 48 -11.83 -18.20 -41.43
N MET A 49 -11.70 -16.89 -41.58
CA MET A 49 -12.78 -15.99 -41.99
C MET A 49 -12.42 -15.33 -43.31
N HIS A 50 -13.37 -15.34 -44.24
CA HIS A 50 -13.29 -14.63 -45.52
C HIS A 50 -14.32 -13.51 -45.56
N ASP A 51 -14.02 -12.46 -46.32
CA ASP A 51 -14.90 -11.30 -46.51
C ASP A 51 -16.14 -11.60 -47.38
N THR A 52 -16.06 -12.58 -48.27
CA THR A 52 -17.18 -13.10 -49.08
C THR A 52 -17.06 -14.60 -49.33
N ASP A 53 -18.19 -15.23 -49.63
CA ASP A 53 -18.37 -16.67 -49.93
C ASP A 53 -18.30 -16.98 -51.44
N ASN A 54 -17.60 -16.12 -52.17
CA ASN A 54 -17.40 -16.30 -53.61
C ASN A 54 -16.07 -15.66 -53.97
N ASN A 55 -15.00 -16.46 -53.90
CA ASN A 55 -13.64 -16.01 -54.16
C ASN A 55 -13.20 -14.91 -53.18
N GLY A 56 -13.55 -15.08 -51.90
CA GLY A 56 -13.21 -14.15 -50.84
C GLY A 56 -11.74 -14.19 -50.43
N LYS A 57 -11.28 -13.09 -49.83
CA LYS A 57 -9.96 -12.97 -49.22
C LYS A 57 -10.05 -13.40 -47.76
N GLU A 58 -9.09 -14.21 -47.30
CA GLU A 58 -8.94 -14.50 -45.88
C GLU A 58 -8.61 -13.20 -45.13
N VAL A 59 -9.49 -12.82 -44.19
CA VAL A 59 -9.39 -11.58 -43.41
C VAL A 59 -8.98 -11.83 -41.96
N ALA A 60 -9.16 -13.05 -41.45
CA ALA A 60 -8.70 -13.43 -40.12
C ALA A 60 -8.55 -14.96 -40.00
N SER A 61 -7.61 -15.39 -39.17
CA SER A 61 -7.52 -16.79 -38.76
C SER A 61 -7.03 -16.93 -37.31
N VAL A 62 -7.41 -18.02 -36.67
CA VAL A 62 -6.92 -18.40 -35.34
C VAL A 62 -6.66 -19.90 -35.29
N ALA A 63 -5.44 -20.26 -34.92
CA ALA A 63 -4.99 -21.63 -34.79
C ALA A 63 -5.36 -22.21 -33.41
N PHE A 64 -5.69 -23.50 -33.38
CA PHE A 64 -5.89 -24.26 -32.15
C PHE A 64 -5.51 -25.74 -32.36
N SER A 65 -5.31 -26.46 -31.28
CA SER A 65 -5.01 -27.90 -31.33
C SER A 65 -6.16 -28.70 -30.71
N VAL A 66 -6.62 -29.72 -31.43
CA VAL A 66 -7.42 -30.80 -30.85
C VAL A 66 -6.45 -31.80 -30.25
N ILE A 67 -6.52 -31.95 -28.94
CA ILE A 67 -5.76 -32.95 -28.18
C ILE A 67 -6.63 -34.18 -27.92
N PRO A 68 -6.04 -35.34 -27.56
CA PRO A 68 -6.82 -36.50 -27.17
C PRO A 68 -7.88 -36.10 -26.16
N LYS A 69 -9.12 -36.59 -26.37
CA LYS A 69 -10.16 -36.51 -25.34
C LYS A 69 -9.58 -37.13 -24.08
N GLN A 70 -9.31 -36.32 -23.05
CA GLN A 70 -8.65 -36.81 -21.84
C GLN A 70 -9.45 -37.97 -21.25
N GLN A 71 -8.89 -39.18 -21.33
CA GLN A 71 -9.47 -40.39 -20.76
C GLN A 71 -9.05 -40.48 -19.29
N GLY A 72 -9.55 -39.57 -18.47
CA GLY A 72 -9.20 -39.52 -17.06
C GLY A 72 -9.84 -38.33 -16.35
N PRO A 73 -9.80 -38.31 -15.01
CA PRO A 73 -10.39 -37.23 -14.26
C PRO A 73 -9.60 -35.93 -14.48
N GLY A 74 -10.31 -34.86 -14.83
CA GLY A 74 -9.77 -33.52 -15.01
C GLY A 74 -10.31 -32.56 -13.95
N LEU A 75 -9.49 -31.60 -13.52
CA LEU A 75 -9.87 -30.50 -12.64
C LEU A 75 -9.38 -29.18 -13.22
N THR A 76 -10.26 -28.19 -13.29
CA THR A 76 -9.91 -26.81 -13.64
C THR A 76 -10.54 -25.83 -12.66
N LEU A 77 -9.84 -24.73 -12.43
CA LEU A 77 -10.28 -23.62 -11.60
C LEU A 77 -10.52 -22.40 -12.49
N ASN A 78 -11.45 -21.54 -12.09
CA ASN A 78 -11.70 -20.27 -12.76
C ASN A 78 -10.62 -19.21 -12.48
N LYS A 79 -9.86 -19.36 -11.39
CA LYS A 79 -8.76 -18.49 -10.97
C LYS A 79 -7.61 -19.32 -10.38
N THR A 80 -6.42 -18.73 -10.32
CA THR A 80 -5.25 -19.32 -9.65
C THR A 80 -4.99 -18.71 -8.27
N GLU A 81 -5.63 -17.58 -7.96
CA GLU A 81 -5.54 -16.88 -6.68
C GLU A 81 -6.93 -16.47 -6.20
N PHE A 82 -7.18 -16.60 -4.89
CA PHE A 82 -8.45 -16.32 -4.24
C PHE A 82 -8.23 -15.55 -2.93
N LEU A 83 -9.24 -14.83 -2.47
CA LEU A 83 -9.26 -14.26 -1.12
C LEU A 83 -9.81 -15.26 -0.09
N PRO A 84 -9.48 -15.12 1.21
CA PRO A 84 -10.05 -15.98 2.24
C PRO A 84 -11.58 -15.93 2.24
N GLY A 85 -12.22 -17.11 2.27
CA GLY A 85 -13.68 -17.22 2.23
C GLY A 85 -14.32 -17.02 0.85
N GLU A 86 -13.55 -16.68 -0.19
CA GLU A 86 -14.06 -16.63 -1.57
C GLU A 86 -14.49 -18.03 -2.06
N ASP A 87 -15.55 -18.09 -2.86
CA ASP A 87 -16.02 -19.32 -3.48
C ASP A 87 -15.05 -19.79 -4.58
N ILE A 88 -14.44 -20.96 -4.38
CA ILE A 88 -13.62 -21.64 -5.39
C ILE A 88 -14.53 -22.52 -6.24
N VAL A 89 -14.71 -22.14 -7.50
CA VAL A 89 -15.47 -22.94 -8.47
C VAL A 89 -14.53 -23.95 -9.13
N VAL A 90 -14.72 -25.22 -8.78
CA VAL A 90 -13.98 -26.34 -9.35
C VAL A 90 -14.82 -26.98 -10.44
N SER A 91 -14.34 -26.91 -11.68
CA SER A 91 -14.91 -27.68 -12.79
C SER A 91 -14.20 -29.03 -12.89
N PHE A 92 -14.98 -30.10 -13.04
CA PHE A 92 -14.47 -31.46 -13.10
C PHE A 92 -15.06 -32.23 -14.28
N THR A 93 -14.28 -33.16 -14.82
CA THR A 93 -14.66 -34.05 -15.94
C THR A 93 -14.01 -35.42 -15.75
N GLY A 94 -14.51 -36.45 -16.45
CA GLY A 94 -13.85 -37.76 -16.51
C GLY A 94 -13.79 -38.53 -15.18
N PHE A 95 -14.62 -38.18 -14.20
CA PHE A 95 -14.75 -38.96 -12.96
C PHE A 95 -15.53 -40.26 -13.20
N SER A 96 -15.38 -41.24 -12.30
CA SER A 96 -15.89 -42.60 -12.50
C SER A 96 -17.42 -42.65 -12.56
N GLY A 97 -18.09 -41.71 -11.89
CA GLY A 97 -19.55 -41.66 -11.75
C GLY A 97 -20.05 -42.48 -10.57
N ASN A 98 -19.17 -42.90 -9.66
CA ASN A 98 -19.55 -43.44 -8.36
C ASN A 98 -20.06 -42.30 -7.47
N ALA A 99 -21.15 -42.55 -6.72
CA ALA A 99 -21.74 -41.57 -5.80
C ALA A 99 -20.75 -41.03 -4.74
N LYS A 100 -19.73 -41.83 -4.42
CA LYS A 100 -18.68 -41.55 -3.45
C LYS A 100 -17.38 -41.01 -4.07
N ASP A 101 -17.36 -40.69 -5.36
CA ASP A 101 -16.30 -39.85 -5.90
C ASP A 101 -16.33 -38.49 -5.21
N TRP A 102 -15.17 -37.92 -4.88
CA TRP A 102 -15.10 -36.69 -4.11
C TRP A 102 -13.95 -35.79 -4.52
N ILE A 103 -14.13 -34.50 -4.27
CA ILE A 103 -13.12 -33.46 -4.48
C ILE A 103 -12.89 -32.75 -3.16
N SER A 104 -11.62 -32.45 -2.86
CA SER A 104 -11.21 -31.78 -1.62
C SER A 104 -10.28 -30.60 -1.88
N ILE A 105 -10.17 -29.73 -0.88
CA ILE A 105 -9.07 -28.78 -0.73
C ILE A 105 -8.12 -29.32 0.35
N ALA A 106 -6.82 -29.31 0.05
CA ALA A 106 -5.75 -29.68 0.98
C ALA A 106 -4.61 -28.67 0.91
N ALA A 107 -3.81 -28.57 1.98
CA ALA A 107 -2.57 -27.79 1.94
C ALA A 107 -1.63 -28.37 0.87
N ALA A 108 -0.96 -27.50 0.10
CA ALA A 108 -0.07 -27.95 -0.97
C ALA A 108 1.04 -28.86 -0.42
N GLY A 109 1.22 -30.03 -1.06
CA GLY A 109 2.23 -31.01 -0.65
C GLY A 109 1.90 -31.83 0.61
N SER A 110 0.73 -31.63 1.22
CA SER A 110 0.27 -32.48 2.33
C SER A 110 0.02 -33.92 1.89
N ALA A 111 -0.01 -34.88 2.82
CA ALA A 111 -0.28 -36.29 2.49
C ALA A 111 -1.64 -36.47 1.82
N ASP A 112 -1.77 -37.44 0.91
CA ASP A 112 -2.96 -37.65 0.07
C ASP A 112 -4.25 -37.87 0.87
N ASN A 113 -4.15 -38.47 2.05
CA ASN A 113 -5.26 -38.72 2.99
C ASN A 113 -5.62 -37.53 3.89
N THR A 114 -4.96 -36.39 3.74
CA THR A 114 -5.25 -35.17 4.49
C THR A 114 -5.97 -34.15 3.62
N TYR A 115 -6.97 -33.51 4.20
CA TYR A 115 -7.78 -32.48 3.55
C TYR A 115 -8.38 -31.55 4.60
N ILE A 116 -8.80 -30.37 4.16
CA ILE A 116 -9.40 -29.33 4.99
C ILE A 116 -10.91 -29.33 4.81
N THR A 117 -11.37 -29.35 3.57
CA THR A 117 -12.80 -29.41 3.22
C THR A 117 -12.99 -30.24 1.96
N PHE A 118 -14.19 -30.79 1.76
CA PHE A 118 -14.50 -31.65 0.63
C PHE A 118 -15.99 -31.68 0.27
N LYS A 119 -16.29 -32.20 -0.93
CA LYS A 119 -17.64 -32.56 -1.37
C LYS A 119 -17.63 -33.86 -2.18
N PHE A 120 -18.66 -34.68 -1.99
CA PHE A 120 -18.96 -35.79 -2.91
C PHE A 120 -19.56 -35.25 -4.22
N LEU A 121 -19.35 -35.99 -5.31
CA LEU A 121 -19.82 -35.64 -6.65
C LEU A 121 -21.18 -36.27 -6.99
N GLU A 122 -21.70 -37.14 -6.12
CA GLU A 122 -23.06 -37.70 -6.22
C GLU A 122 -23.32 -38.40 -7.57
N GLY A 123 -22.30 -39.07 -8.10
CA GLY A 123 -22.39 -39.88 -9.32
C GLY A 123 -22.22 -39.08 -10.61
N LYS A 124 -21.99 -37.78 -10.52
CA LYS A 124 -21.67 -36.94 -11.68
C LYS A 124 -20.27 -37.28 -12.21
N LYS A 125 -20.17 -37.55 -13.50
CA LYS A 125 -18.89 -37.76 -14.21
C LYS A 125 -18.23 -36.44 -14.61
N SER A 126 -19.03 -35.37 -14.69
CA SER A 126 -18.61 -34.02 -15.01
C SER A 126 -19.57 -32.99 -14.42
N GLY A 127 -19.08 -31.79 -14.17
CA GLY A 127 -19.87 -30.68 -13.65
C GLY A 127 -18.99 -29.66 -12.93
N SER A 128 -19.59 -28.91 -12.02
CA SER A 128 -18.87 -28.02 -11.13
C SER A 128 -19.33 -28.17 -9.69
N ILE A 129 -18.42 -27.88 -8.76
CA ILE A 129 -18.72 -27.72 -7.34
C ILE A 129 -18.10 -26.43 -6.83
N THR A 130 -18.60 -25.95 -5.69
CA THR A 130 -18.02 -24.81 -4.97
C THR A 130 -17.50 -25.26 -3.61
N LEU A 131 -16.29 -24.84 -3.27
CA LEU A 131 -15.66 -25.02 -1.97
C LEU A 131 -15.14 -23.66 -1.47
N PRO A 132 -15.20 -23.36 -0.17
CA PRO A 132 -14.72 -22.08 0.36
C PRO A 132 -13.18 -22.03 0.36
N ALA A 133 -12.62 -20.90 -0.05
CA ALA A 133 -11.19 -20.62 0.10
C ALA A 133 -10.81 -20.54 1.59
N GLN A 134 -9.63 -21.07 1.90
CA GLN A 134 -9.11 -21.16 3.28
C GLN A 134 -8.39 -19.87 3.67
N SER A 135 -7.66 -19.84 4.80
CA SER A 135 -6.77 -18.72 5.11
C SER A 135 -5.62 -18.62 4.10
N ALA A 136 -4.92 -17.47 4.08
CA ALA A 136 -3.81 -17.24 3.15
C ALA A 136 -2.78 -18.39 3.19
N GLY A 137 -2.37 -18.87 2.02
CA GLY A 137 -1.52 -20.05 1.89
C GLY A 137 -1.52 -20.66 0.49
N SER A 138 -0.76 -21.74 0.32
CA SER A 138 -0.71 -22.52 -0.93
C SER A 138 -1.48 -23.83 -0.76
N TYR A 139 -2.33 -24.16 -1.73
CA TYR A 139 -3.28 -25.25 -1.63
C TYR A 139 -3.36 -26.06 -2.93
N GLU A 140 -3.93 -27.25 -2.81
CA GLU A 140 -4.30 -28.12 -3.92
C GLU A 140 -5.79 -28.44 -3.85
N VAL A 141 -6.47 -28.43 -4.99
CA VAL A 141 -7.72 -29.16 -5.18
C VAL A 141 -7.38 -30.57 -5.65
N ARG A 142 -7.94 -31.58 -5.00
CA ARG A 142 -7.65 -33.00 -5.25
C ARG A 142 -8.93 -33.77 -5.54
N GLY A 143 -8.89 -34.66 -6.53
CA GLY A 143 -9.98 -35.55 -6.92
C GLY A 143 -9.68 -37.00 -6.56
N TYR A 144 -10.69 -37.70 -6.05
CA TYR A 144 -10.61 -39.06 -5.53
C TYR A 144 -11.79 -39.90 -6.02
N PHE A 145 -11.62 -41.22 -6.04
CA PHE A 145 -12.68 -42.15 -6.41
C PHE A 145 -13.20 -42.94 -5.20
N ASN A 146 -14.50 -43.23 -5.20
CA ASN A 146 -15.13 -44.23 -4.31
C ASN A 146 -14.75 -44.13 -2.82
N ASN A 147 -14.67 -42.92 -2.25
CA ASN A 147 -14.25 -42.67 -0.87
C ASN A 147 -12.87 -43.25 -0.49
N GLU A 148 -12.00 -43.43 -1.48
CA GLU A 148 -10.58 -43.75 -1.27
C GLU A 148 -9.77 -42.48 -1.08
N TYR A 149 -8.54 -42.63 -0.58
CA TYR A 149 -7.60 -41.53 -0.34
C TYR A 149 -6.46 -41.44 -1.36
N THR A 150 -6.51 -42.23 -2.43
CA THR A 150 -5.54 -42.11 -3.54
C THR A 150 -5.93 -40.95 -4.44
N VAL A 151 -5.08 -39.93 -4.53
CA VAL A 151 -5.32 -38.78 -5.42
C VAL A 151 -5.26 -39.24 -6.87
N ARG A 152 -6.34 -39.00 -7.62
CA ARG A 152 -6.47 -39.36 -9.05
C ARG A 152 -6.13 -38.20 -9.98
N VAL A 153 -6.38 -36.98 -9.52
CA VAL A 153 -6.10 -35.73 -10.21
C VAL A 153 -5.93 -34.63 -9.18
N LYS A 154 -5.09 -33.65 -9.46
CA LYS A 154 -4.96 -32.45 -8.62
C LYS A 154 -4.59 -31.23 -9.43
N THR A 155 -4.90 -30.05 -8.90
CA THR A 155 -4.45 -28.75 -9.40
C THR A 155 -4.16 -27.82 -8.23
N THR A 156 -3.24 -26.87 -8.40
CA THR A 156 -2.76 -25.97 -7.34
C THR A 156 -3.37 -24.58 -7.45
N PHE A 157 -3.56 -23.91 -6.32
CA PHE A 157 -3.94 -22.50 -6.24
C PHE A 157 -3.35 -21.85 -4.99
N LYS A 158 -3.44 -20.51 -4.90
CA LYS A 158 -3.09 -19.77 -3.70
C LYS A 158 -4.32 -19.07 -3.13
N VAL A 159 -4.38 -18.98 -1.81
CA VAL A 159 -5.17 -17.95 -1.16
C VAL A 159 -4.21 -16.82 -0.80
N VAL A 160 -4.48 -15.64 -1.33
CA VAL A 160 -3.72 -14.44 -1.02
C VAL A 160 -4.48 -13.61 0.01
N PRO A 161 -3.80 -12.91 0.94
CA PRO A 161 -4.46 -11.94 1.79
C PRO A 161 -5.22 -10.90 0.94
N PRO A 162 -6.31 -10.32 1.45
CA PRO A 162 -6.93 -9.16 0.81
C PRO A 162 -5.89 -8.07 0.54
N ASP A 163 -5.99 -7.36 -0.59
CA ASP A 163 -5.25 -6.13 -0.82
C ASP A 163 -5.76 -5.04 0.13
N VAL A 164 -5.31 -5.11 1.39
CA VAL A 164 -5.46 -4.03 2.35
C VAL A 164 -4.35 -3.02 2.12
N ILE A 165 -4.72 -1.85 1.59
CA ILE A 165 -3.84 -0.68 1.58
C ILE A 165 -3.84 -0.13 3.01
N ALA A 166 -3.01 -0.73 3.87
CA ALA A 166 -2.73 -0.15 5.17
C ALA A 166 -1.94 1.14 4.98
N GLU A 167 -2.39 2.19 5.64
CA GLU A 167 -1.78 3.50 5.56
C GLU A 167 -1.35 3.96 6.95
N VAL A 168 -0.11 4.44 7.05
CA VAL A 168 0.41 5.15 8.21
C VAL A 168 0.63 6.59 7.76
N VAL A 169 -0.10 7.52 8.36
CA VAL A 169 -0.09 8.94 7.99
C VAL A 169 0.62 9.75 9.06
N CYS A 170 1.74 10.34 8.67
CA CYS A 170 2.45 11.34 9.47
C CYS A 170 1.90 12.74 9.14
N THR A 171 0.88 13.20 9.85
CA THR A 171 0.31 14.55 9.65
C THR A 171 1.28 15.68 10.00
N LYS A 172 2.24 15.39 10.87
CA LYS A 172 3.39 16.23 11.19
C LYS A 172 4.68 15.48 10.84
N SER A 173 5.59 16.11 10.11
CA SER A 173 6.87 15.52 9.67
C SER A 173 8.09 15.99 10.47
N GLY A 174 7.92 16.98 11.37
CA GLY A 174 8.99 17.56 12.20
C GLY A 174 8.61 17.67 13.67
N PHE A 175 9.46 17.17 14.57
CA PHE A 175 9.22 17.16 16.03
C PHE A 175 10.41 17.70 16.82
N ALA A 176 10.14 18.28 17.98
CA ALA A 176 11.18 18.60 18.95
C ALA A 176 11.63 17.34 19.73
N PRO A 177 12.86 17.27 20.25
CA PRO A 177 13.28 16.12 21.06
C PRO A 177 12.37 15.94 22.27
N GLY A 178 11.87 14.71 22.47
CA GLY A 178 10.95 14.37 23.56
C GLY A 178 9.49 14.78 23.33
N GLU A 179 9.14 15.43 22.21
CA GLU A 179 7.75 15.68 21.83
C GLU A 179 7.07 14.36 21.43
N ASP A 180 5.89 14.09 21.98
CA ASP A 180 5.10 12.92 21.62
C ASP A 180 4.69 12.94 20.14
N ILE A 181 4.75 11.77 19.51
CA ILE A 181 4.52 11.59 18.08
C ILE A 181 3.13 10.98 17.91
N ILE A 182 2.21 11.74 17.31
CA ILE A 182 0.84 11.32 17.03
C ILE A 182 0.77 10.85 15.58
N ILE A 183 0.26 9.64 15.37
CA ILE A 183 0.22 8.96 14.07
C ILE A 183 -1.19 8.49 13.79
N ASP A 184 -1.71 8.85 12.62
CA ASP A 184 -2.98 8.33 12.12
C ASP A 184 -2.73 7.09 11.27
N PHE A 185 -3.66 6.15 11.33
CA PHE A 185 -3.59 4.91 10.55
C PHE A 185 -4.97 4.49 10.04
N SER A 186 -4.98 3.81 8.90
CA SER A 186 -6.20 3.31 8.27
C SER A 186 -5.91 2.05 7.43
N GLY A 187 -6.95 1.31 7.05
CA GLY A 187 -6.82 0.17 6.14
C GLY A 187 -6.07 -1.04 6.68
N PHE A 188 -5.82 -1.13 8.00
CA PHE A 188 -5.22 -2.33 8.60
C PHE A 188 -6.23 -3.49 8.65
N PRO A 189 -5.79 -4.76 8.53
CA PRO A 189 -6.66 -5.93 8.44
C PRO A 189 -7.42 -6.25 9.75
N GLY A 190 -7.07 -5.63 10.87
CA GLY A 190 -7.79 -5.80 12.13
C GLY A 190 -7.35 -7.05 12.91
N ASN A 191 -6.14 -7.56 12.66
CA ASN A 191 -5.58 -8.57 13.56
C ASN A 191 -5.24 -7.91 14.90
N ALA A 192 -5.46 -8.64 16.01
CA ALA A 192 -5.10 -8.15 17.34
C ALA A 192 -3.61 -7.79 17.47
N LYS A 193 -2.75 -8.39 16.62
CA LYS A 193 -1.30 -8.20 16.59
C LYS A 193 -0.80 -7.38 15.39
N ASP A 194 -1.68 -6.67 14.68
CA ASP A 194 -1.21 -5.59 13.79
C ASP A 194 -0.50 -4.53 14.63
N TRP A 195 0.57 -3.94 14.12
CA TRP A 195 1.41 -3.04 14.92
C TRP A 195 2.05 -1.94 14.11
N ILE A 196 2.31 -0.83 14.78
CA ILE A 196 3.06 0.30 14.23
C ILE A 196 4.27 0.55 15.12
N ALA A 197 5.42 0.81 14.50
CA ALA A 197 6.68 1.05 15.19
C ALA A 197 7.40 2.29 14.67
N ILE A 198 8.26 2.84 15.52
CA ILE A 198 9.24 3.86 15.14
C ILE A 198 10.64 3.21 15.03
N ALA A 199 11.33 3.50 13.93
CA ALA A 199 12.68 3.02 13.65
C ALA A 199 13.58 4.17 13.19
N LYS A 200 14.90 4.04 13.32
CA LYS A 200 15.81 4.99 12.67
C LYS A 200 15.72 4.81 11.14
N ALA A 201 15.72 5.91 10.41
CA ALA A 201 15.66 5.89 8.95
C ALA A 201 16.80 5.05 8.36
N GLY A 202 16.49 4.23 7.35
CA GLY A 202 17.46 3.37 6.67
C GLY A 202 17.88 2.09 7.43
N THR A 203 17.35 1.82 8.62
CA THR A 203 17.59 0.54 9.31
C THR A 203 16.77 -0.59 8.69
N ALA A 204 17.17 -1.84 8.90
CA ALA A 204 16.44 -3.02 8.42
C ALA A 204 14.96 -3.03 8.88
N ASP A 205 14.06 -3.61 8.09
CA ASP A 205 12.61 -3.59 8.34
C ASP A 205 12.21 -4.24 9.67
N ASN A 206 13.00 -5.17 10.20
CA ASN A 206 12.78 -5.82 11.50
C ASN A 206 13.41 -5.07 12.69
N SER A 207 14.11 -3.96 12.45
CA SER A 207 14.73 -3.14 13.49
C SER A 207 13.81 -1.97 13.85
N TYR A 208 13.55 -1.78 15.14
CA TYR A 208 12.72 -0.69 15.66
C TYR A 208 13.18 -0.31 17.06
N ILE A 209 12.74 0.86 17.53
CA ILE A 209 13.06 1.40 18.86
C ILE A 209 11.94 1.04 19.82
N THR A 210 10.71 1.36 19.44
CA THR A 210 9.50 1.02 20.20
C THR A 210 8.32 0.85 19.25
N PHE A 211 7.24 0.26 19.75
CA PHE A 211 6.06 -0.08 18.97
C PHE A 211 4.79 -0.07 19.80
N LYS A 212 3.64 -0.12 19.11
CA LYS A 212 2.32 -0.40 19.70
C LYS A 212 1.54 -1.37 18.81
N PHE A 213 0.84 -2.30 19.45
CA PHE A 213 -0.21 -3.07 18.79
C PHE A 213 -1.45 -2.20 18.56
N LEU A 214 -2.17 -2.47 17.47
CA LEU A 214 -3.42 -1.80 17.10
C LEU A 214 -4.65 -2.47 17.71
N GLU A 215 -4.48 -3.65 18.33
CA GLU A 215 -5.51 -4.34 19.10
C GLU A 215 -6.79 -4.61 18.30
N GLY A 216 -6.64 -4.95 17.01
CA GLY A 216 -7.74 -5.27 16.11
C GLY A 216 -8.43 -4.05 15.48
N LYS A 217 -7.96 -2.84 15.76
CA LYS A 217 -8.43 -1.63 15.07
C LYS A 217 -7.92 -1.62 13.63
N THR A 218 -8.83 -1.33 12.70
CA THR A 218 -8.53 -1.18 11.27
C THR A 218 -8.14 0.27 10.92
N SER A 219 -8.50 1.22 11.76
CA SER A 219 -8.16 2.64 11.65
C SER A 219 -8.16 3.34 13.01
N GLY A 220 -7.46 4.47 13.12
CA GLY A 220 -7.48 5.32 14.30
C GLY A 220 -6.20 6.13 14.44
N THR A 221 -5.91 6.53 15.68
CA THR A 221 -4.71 7.31 16.02
C THR A 221 -3.94 6.59 17.13
N ILE A 222 -2.61 6.61 17.06
CA ILE A 222 -1.72 6.17 18.14
C ILE A 222 -0.77 7.29 18.54
N THR A 223 -0.30 7.22 19.77
CA THR A 223 0.77 8.09 20.28
C THR A 223 1.99 7.25 20.62
N ILE A 224 3.13 7.61 20.03
CA ILE A 224 4.45 7.05 20.33
C ILE A 224 5.22 8.07 21.18
N PRO A 225 5.86 7.65 22.28
CA PRO A 225 6.66 8.57 23.10
C PRO A 225 7.75 9.27 22.29
N GLY A 226 8.00 10.54 22.60
CA GLY A 226 9.02 11.34 21.92
C GLY A 226 10.41 10.71 21.93
N GLN A 227 11.18 10.96 20.87
CA GLN A 227 12.54 10.42 20.71
C GLN A 227 13.59 11.55 20.71
N VAL A 228 14.86 11.17 20.70
CA VAL A 228 15.99 12.10 20.55
C VAL A 228 16.10 12.62 19.11
N ALA A 229 16.96 13.61 18.89
CA ALA A 229 17.17 14.16 17.55
C ALA A 229 17.70 13.09 16.57
N GLY A 230 17.16 13.07 15.35
CA GLY A 230 17.49 12.13 14.29
C GLY A 230 16.44 12.03 13.18
N ASN A 231 16.72 11.23 12.17
CA ASN A 231 15.75 10.87 11.11
C ASN A 231 15.14 9.50 11.43
N TYR A 232 13.82 9.40 11.32
CA TYR A 232 13.06 8.22 11.71
C TYR A 232 12.02 7.85 10.67
N GLU A 233 11.61 6.59 10.73
CA GLU A 233 10.51 6.01 9.98
C GLU A 233 9.45 5.50 10.94
N ILE A 234 8.20 5.81 10.65
CA ILE A 234 7.06 5.13 11.23
C ILE A 234 6.64 4.03 10.27
N ARG A 235 6.51 2.80 10.75
CA ARG A 235 6.31 1.60 9.95
C ARG A 235 5.11 0.82 10.44
N GLY A 236 4.21 0.44 9.53
CA GLY A 236 3.05 -0.41 9.79
C GLY A 236 3.30 -1.85 9.39
N TYR A 237 2.87 -2.79 10.23
CA TYR A 237 3.08 -4.23 10.08
C TYR A 237 1.81 -5.00 10.40
N PHE A 238 1.67 -6.18 9.82
CA PHE A 238 0.53 -7.06 10.09
C PHE A 238 0.93 -8.19 11.03
N ASN A 239 0.01 -8.55 11.92
CA ASN A 239 0.01 -9.80 12.70
C ASN A 239 1.38 -10.28 13.23
N ASN A 240 2.15 -9.40 13.86
CA ASN A 240 3.48 -9.72 14.41
C ASN A 240 4.52 -10.20 13.37
N GLU A 241 4.32 -9.89 12.09
CA GLU A 241 5.31 -10.07 11.02
C GLU A 241 6.24 -8.86 10.93
N TYR A 242 7.38 -9.02 10.25
CA TYR A 242 8.40 -7.97 10.05
C TYR A 242 8.44 -7.38 8.64
N THR A 243 7.42 -7.67 7.81
CA THR A 243 7.27 -7.06 6.49
C THR A 243 6.57 -5.71 6.64
N VAL A 244 7.25 -4.62 6.28
CA VAL A 244 6.66 -3.27 6.32
C VAL A 244 5.58 -3.15 5.24
N ARG A 245 4.36 -2.80 5.65
CA ARG A 245 3.18 -2.61 4.79
C ARG A 245 2.97 -1.16 4.39
N SER A 246 3.35 -0.25 5.27
CA SER A 246 3.25 1.20 5.07
C SER A 246 4.35 1.89 5.84
N ARG A 247 4.83 3.03 5.33
CA ARG A 247 5.82 3.85 6.03
C ARG A 247 5.66 5.33 5.77
N CYS A 248 5.96 6.15 6.77
CA CYS A 248 6.14 7.60 6.62
C CYS A 248 7.40 8.06 7.35
N GLN A 249 8.04 9.11 6.83
CA GLN A 249 9.29 9.67 7.36
C GLN A 249 8.97 10.82 8.33
N ILE A 250 9.71 10.89 9.43
CA ILE A 250 9.72 12.04 10.32
C ILE A 250 11.16 12.46 10.64
N ASN A 251 11.35 13.75 10.89
CA ASN A 251 12.57 14.31 11.41
C ASN A 251 12.34 14.81 12.84
N ILE A 252 13.27 14.49 13.73
CA ILE A 252 13.30 15.04 15.07
C ILE A 252 14.55 15.89 15.14
N SER A 253 14.37 17.19 15.28
CA SER A 253 15.46 18.15 15.30
C SER A 253 15.23 19.12 16.44
N LYS A 254 16.32 19.61 17.01
CA LYS A 254 16.27 20.82 17.83
C LYS A 254 15.87 21.97 16.90
N SER A 255 14.56 22.21 16.75
CA SER A 255 13.97 23.36 16.08
C SER A 255 14.69 23.81 14.79
N SER A 256 14.40 23.17 13.65
CA SER A 256 14.82 23.70 12.34
C SER A 256 13.62 24.01 11.45
N ASN A 257 12.96 25.13 11.75
CA ASN A 257 12.26 26.00 10.78
C ASN A 257 11.88 27.36 11.41
N ILE A 258 12.66 27.80 12.41
CA ILE A 258 12.49 29.10 13.02
C ILE A 258 13.39 30.10 12.28
N ASP A 259 12.78 31.12 11.68
CA ASP A 259 13.46 32.31 11.15
C ASP A 259 12.85 33.56 11.76
N LEU A 260 13.53 34.08 12.77
CA LEU A 260 13.15 35.30 13.49
C LEU A 260 13.68 36.57 12.81
N THR A 261 14.41 36.47 11.70
CA THR A 261 14.97 37.64 11.02
C THR A 261 13.85 38.58 10.54
N GLY A 262 13.79 39.81 11.04
CA GLY A 262 12.77 40.76 10.58
C GLY A 262 12.62 41.98 11.47
N LEU A 263 11.58 42.74 11.17
CA LEU A 263 11.09 43.83 12.02
C LEU A 263 10.02 43.29 12.96
N TRP A 264 10.12 43.70 14.22
CA TRP A 264 9.25 43.27 15.29
C TRP A 264 8.90 44.47 16.17
N ALA A 265 7.79 44.39 16.87
CA ALA A 265 7.36 45.41 17.82
C ALA A 265 6.90 44.76 19.13
N ASP A 266 7.09 45.46 20.24
CA ASP A 266 6.44 45.11 21.49
C ASP A 266 5.06 45.76 21.65
N ASP A 267 4.38 45.42 22.74
CA ASP A 267 3.05 45.93 23.09
C ASP A 267 3.00 47.43 23.41
N LYS A 268 4.16 48.08 23.54
CA LYS A 268 4.32 49.52 23.78
C LYS A 268 4.72 50.28 22.52
N GLY A 269 4.94 49.57 21.40
CA GLY A 269 5.32 50.14 20.12
C GLY A 269 6.82 50.37 19.97
N SER A 270 7.66 49.87 20.87
CA SER A 270 9.12 49.89 20.68
C SER A 270 9.47 48.90 19.56
N THR A 271 10.39 49.29 18.67
CA THR A 271 10.73 48.50 17.47
C THR A 271 12.01 47.70 17.68
N TYR A 272 12.04 46.49 17.13
CA TYR A 272 13.16 45.55 17.22
C TYR A 272 13.54 45.09 15.81
N LYS A 273 14.81 45.26 15.46
CA LYS A 273 15.42 44.72 14.24
C LYS A 273 16.15 43.45 14.61
N ILE A 274 15.55 42.30 14.34
CA ILE A 274 16.09 40.99 14.71
C ILE A 274 16.82 40.39 13.50
N ARG A 275 18.03 39.87 13.74
CA ARG A 275 18.80 39.08 12.78
C ARG A 275 19.16 37.75 13.39
N GLN A 276 18.73 36.68 12.73
CA GLN A 276 19.14 35.32 13.04
C GLN A 276 20.23 34.85 12.07
N THR A 277 21.28 34.24 12.59
CA THR A 277 22.30 33.54 11.79
C THR A 277 22.57 32.17 12.41
N GLY A 278 21.95 31.12 11.86
CA GLY A 278 21.95 29.81 12.50
C GLY A 278 21.23 29.88 13.85
N ASN A 279 21.95 29.56 14.93
CA ASN A 279 21.44 29.68 16.30
C ASN A 279 21.76 31.03 16.95
N ASP A 280 22.60 31.88 16.34
CA ASP A 280 22.93 33.18 16.92
C ASP A 280 21.82 34.18 16.62
N ILE A 281 21.45 34.96 17.63
CA ILE A 281 20.44 36.01 17.56
C ILE A 281 21.09 37.33 17.93
N TYR A 282 20.84 38.32 17.09
CA TYR A 282 21.19 39.71 17.32
C TYR A 282 19.92 40.51 17.20
N TRP A 283 19.70 41.45 18.12
CA TRP A 283 18.72 42.49 17.85
C TRP A 283 19.19 43.86 18.26
N PHE A 284 18.63 44.84 17.57
CA PHE A 284 18.70 46.24 17.91
C PHE A 284 17.29 46.72 18.22
N MET A 285 17.08 47.24 19.42
CA MET A 285 15.83 47.84 19.85
C MET A 285 15.99 49.36 19.87
N ASP A 286 14.99 50.04 19.31
CA ASP A 286 14.90 51.49 19.31
C ASP A 286 13.52 51.91 19.82
N ASP A 287 13.51 52.45 21.03
CA ASP A 287 12.39 53.14 21.62
C ASP A 287 12.66 54.65 21.51
N PHE A 288 12.11 55.24 20.44
CA PHE A 288 12.32 56.60 19.92
C PHE A 288 12.34 57.73 20.96
N MET A 289 11.87 57.49 22.19
CA MET A 289 11.74 58.51 23.22
C MET A 289 12.57 58.26 24.49
N ILE A 290 13.05 57.05 24.78
CA ILE A 290 13.61 56.72 26.11
C ILE A 290 14.85 55.81 26.13
N ARG A 291 15.08 54.96 25.13
CA ARG A 291 16.14 53.94 25.20
C ARG A 291 16.49 53.32 23.84
N THR A 292 17.79 53.10 23.62
CA THR A 292 18.30 52.28 22.52
C THR A 292 19.11 51.12 23.10
N GLN A 293 18.91 49.90 22.60
CA GLN A 293 19.50 48.70 23.18
C GLN A 293 19.98 47.72 22.12
N ILE A 294 21.04 46.97 22.43
CA ILE A 294 21.43 45.78 21.68
C ILE A 294 21.28 44.52 22.53
N PHE A 295 21.03 43.40 21.87
CA PHE A 295 21.06 42.07 22.47
C PHE A 295 21.84 41.11 21.60
N VAL A 296 22.57 40.22 22.27
CA VAL A 296 23.27 39.10 21.65
C VAL A 296 22.93 37.85 22.43
N GLY A 297 22.42 36.84 21.73
CA GLY A 297 21.99 35.60 22.35
C GLY A 297 22.03 34.42 21.40
N LYS A 298 21.58 33.28 21.91
CA LYS A 298 21.48 32.03 21.15
C LYS A 298 20.11 31.40 21.31
N ILE A 299 19.66 30.76 20.23
CA ILE A 299 18.54 29.84 20.26
C ILE A 299 19.02 28.53 20.88
N ASP A 300 18.39 28.14 21.98
CA ASP A 300 18.47 26.80 22.57
C ASP A 300 17.07 26.21 22.68
N ASN A 301 16.79 25.19 21.87
CA ASN A 301 15.47 24.59 21.69
C ASN A 301 14.41 25.64 21.28
N ASN A 302 13.39 25.87 22.11
CA ASN A 302 12.35 26.87 21.89
C ASN A 302 12.60 28.15 22.70
N ARG A 303 13.85 28.44 23.06
CA ARG A 303 14.21 29.62 23.84
C ARG A 303 15.34 30.42 23.21
N ILE A 304 15.35 31.72 23.44
CA ILE A 304 16.45 32.63 23.16
C ILE A 304 17.05 33.00 24.50
N ILE A 305 18.34 32.77 24.70
CA ILE A 305 19.06 33.12 25.92
C ILE A 305 20.21 34.04 25.55
N GLY A 306 20.32 35.19 26.20
CA GLY A 306 21.39 36.13 25.90
C GLY A 306 21.49 37.31 26.84
N GLU A 307 22.32 38.25 26.44
CA GLU A 307 22.64 39.46 27.20
C GLU A 307 22.19 40.69 26.41
N TRP A 308 21.76 41.72 27.13
CA TRP A 308 21.43 43.02 26.56
C TRP A 308 22.23 44.13 27.23
N VAL A 309 22.44 45.22 26.48
CA VAL A 309 23.07 46.44 26.99
C VAL A 309 22.45 47.67 26.33
N ASP A 310 22.16 48.68 27.15
CA ASP A 310 21.69 49.97 26.70
C ASP A 310 22.84 50.78 26.09
N LEU A 311 22.58 51.41 24.96
CA LEU A 311 23.55 52.23 24.24
C LEU A 311 23.53 53.68 24.75
N PRO A 312 24.59 54.45 24.48
CA PRO A 312 24.61 55.90 24.73
C PRO A 312 23.35 56.59 24.21
N TYR A 313 22.92 57.66 24.88
CA TYR A 313 21.67 58.40 24.68
C TYR A 313 20.39 57.79 25.31
N SER A 314 20.48 56.60 25.89
CA SER A 314 19.44 56.08 26.78
C SER A 314 19.42 56.84 28.12
N GLU A 315 18.25 56.99 28.76
CA GLU A 315 18.12 57.67 30.07
C GLU A 315 18.98 57.03 31.17
N LYS A 316 19.20 55.71 31.06
CA LYS A 316 20.07 54.91 31.92
C LYS A 316 20.95 54.03 31.03
N LEU A 317 22.13 53.67 31.53
CA LEU A 317 23.05 52.76 30.86
C LEU A 317 23.07 51.41 31.59
N LEU A 318 22.00 50.63 31.42
CA LEU A 318 21.84 49.34 32.08
C LEU A 318 22.32 48.20 31.18
N LYS A 319 22.52 47.04 31.80
CA LYS A 319 22.78 45.77 31.12
C LYS A 319 22.18 44.63 31.93
N GLY A 320 21.91 43.51 31.29
CA GLY A 320 21.37 42.35 31.97
C GLY A 320 21.32 41.12 31.10
N ASN A 321 20.73 40.06 31.66
CA ASN A 321 20.42 38.82 30.94
C ASN A 321 18.92 38.78 30.62
N ALA A 322 18.57 38.08 29.55
CA ALA A 322 17.20 37.83 29.18
C ALA A 322 17.01 36.45 28.55
N GLU A 323 15.85 35.86 28.85
CA GLU A 323 15.40 34.59 28.30
C GLU A 323 14.01 34.77 27.71
N TYR A 324 13.88 34.44 26.43
CA TYR A 324 12.62 34.51 25.68
C TYR A 324 12.19 33.12 25.27
N LYS A 325 10.90 32.84 25.33
CA LYS A 325 10.29 31.65 24.75
C LYS A 325 9.80 31.96 23.34
N ILE A 326 10.18 31.10 22.39
CA ILE A 326 9.73 31.14 21.00
C ILE A 326 8.45 30.31 20.89
N TYR A 327 7.36 30.94 20.44
CA TYR A 327 6.09 30.25 20.21
C TYR A 327 5.98 29.81 18.75
N ASP A 328 6.30 30.72 17.84
CA ASP A 328 6.29 30.52 16.39
C ASP A 328 7.16 31.61 15.72
N ASN A 329 7.17 31.64 14.38
CA ASN A 329 7.95 32.62 13.59
C ASN A 329 7.50 34.08 13.72
N ASN A 330 6.39 34.34 14.41
CA ASN A 330 5.78 35.65 14.53
C ASN A 330 5.59 36.09 15.98
N ARG A 331 5.96 35.26 16.96
CA ARG A 331 5.74 35.55 18.38
C ARG A 331 6.82 34.99 19.29
N ILE A 332 7.43 35.89 20.06
CA ILE A 332 8.34 35.57 21.17
C ILE A 332 7.88 36.29 22.44
N ILE A 333 8.08 35.67 23.61
CA ILE A 333 7.65 36.23 24.90
C ILE A 333 8.79 36.14 25.89
N CYS A 334 9.05 37.21 26.64
CA CYS A 334 10.01 37.18 27.73
C CYS A 334 9.55 36.19 28.83
N ASP A 335 10.30 35.11 29.05
CA ASP A 335 10.04 34.07 30.06
C ASP A 335 10.71 34.44 31.39
N LYS A 336 11.91 35.04 31.32
CA LYS A 336 12.66 35.55 32.47
C LYS A 336 13.53 36.73 32.05
N SER A 337 13.26 37.90 32.59
CA SER A 337 14.09 39.10 32.41
C SER A 337 14.73 39.55 33.72
N ASP A 338 15.89 40.19 33.59
CA ASP A 338 16.35 41.14 34.59
C ASP A 338 15.22 42.15 34.91
N PRO A 339 14.96 42.49 36.19
CA PRO A 339 13.91 43.45 36.57
C PRO A 339 13.98 44.79 35.82
N ASN A 340 15.14 45.14 35.26
CA ASN A 340 15.36 46.34 34.47
C ASN A 340 14.88 46.27 33.00
N MET A 341 14.54 45.08 32.49
CA MET A 341 14.14 44.92 31.08
C MET A 341 12.65 45.20 30.83
N GLY A 342 11.83 45.15 31.90
CA GLY A 342 10.36 45.17 31.78
C GLY A 342 9.81 43.83 31.28
N VAL A 343 8.53 43.56 31.55
CA VAL A 343 7.83 42.41 30.94
C VAL A 343 7.53 42.78 29.49
N GLN A 344 7.97 41.96 28.53
CA GLN A 344 7.85 42.27 27.11
C GLN A 344 7.33 41.08 26.29
N TYR A 345 6.31 41.37 25.49
CA TYR A 345 5.78 40.54 24.42
C TYR A 345 6.25 41.14 23.11
N ILE A 346 6.88 40.37 22.22
CA ILE A 346 7.38 40.88 20.94
C ILE A 346 6.77 40.07 19.79
N THR A 347 6.13 40.76 18.85
CA THR A 347 5.46 40.15 17.69
C THR A 347 6.03 40.71 16.39
N ARG A 348 6.07 39.88 15.35
CA ARG A 348 6.61 40.28 14.05
C ARG A 348 5.66 41.28 13.40
N GLU A 349 6.20 42.38 12.89
CA GLU A 349 5.41 43.31 12.10
C GLU A 349 5.02 42.61 10.80
N MET A 350 3.71 42.58 10.48
CA MET A 350 3.26 42.13 9.17
C MET A 350 3.66 43.20 8.15
N GLN A 351 4.43 42.79 7.13
CA GLN A 351 4.82 43.66 6.01
C GLN A 351 3.62 44.13 5.19
#